data_AF-A0A0M3J2B6-F1
#
_entry.id   AF-A0A0M3J2B6-F1
#
_cell.length_a   1.000
_cell.length_b   1.000
_cell.length_c   1.000
_cell.angle_alpha   90.00
_cell.angle_beta   90.00
_cell.angle_gamma   90.00
#
_symmetry.space_group_name_H-M   'P 1'
#
loop_
_entity.id
_entity.type
_entity.pdbx_description
1 polymer ?
#
loop_
_entity_poly.entity_id
_entity_poly.type
_entity_poly.pdbx_seq_one_letter_code
_entity_poly.pdbx_strand_id
1 'polypeptide(L)'
;LKNAHFRHRNESNAIQSDFRYLDKAIEIEAFLQYNLNVTHDGRTYAYSDFCGSHCETSDSVSIFLSLYRDVKIRKKANVKLTFPTMDIFGHRIYLANNIFQVDLNNRSHLIEGCRLVSINFHALVSNSSYEAIMKRWETKVFEYSESTKDDPLIRVYATSEGLVSEEMRRTAIEAMPLMSVSFVVVLTFTVLTTLRRDPLRSKPWEAAVGVFCPILSLMASFGALFWLEFSFIPILCVVPFLILAIGVDDVFIFLYSFHRTSPRLPVEERIAEMLAEAGPSITITSLTNFLSFAISAFTPTPAIQSFAIFISVAVMFDYFYQIFFFSAILAFGGHREEKHLSAYLPCMKIQPPDAAK
;
A
#
# COMPACT_ATOMS: atom_id res chain seq x y z
N LEU A 1 -10.04 10.31 9.73
CA LEU A 1 -10.50 11.65 9.24
C LEU A 1 -10.95 11.47 7.80
N LYS A 2 -12.19 11.83 7.46
CA LYS A 2 -12.77 11.61 6.13
C LYS A 2 -13.19 12.95 5.58
N ASN A 3 -12.52 13.42 4.53
CA ASN A 3 -12.62 14.80 4.08
C ASN A 3 -13.07 14.83 2.62
N ALA A 4 -14.17 15.51 2.30
CA ALA A 4 -14.43 15.89 0.91
C ALA A 4 -13.83 17.28 0.69
N HIS A 5 -12.87 17.39 -0.24
CA HIS A 5 -12.19 18.65 -0.56
C HIS A 5 -12.72 19.19 -1.90
N PHE A 6 -13.18 20.45 -1.96
CA PHE A 6 -13.75 21.02 -3.19
C PHE A 6 -12.75 21.92 -3.91
N ARG A 7 -11.83 21.37 -4.72
CA ARG A 7 -10.80 22.19 -5.38
C ARG A 7 -11.30 22.88 -6.67
N HIS A 8 -11.21 24.20 -6.68
CA HIS A 8 -11.48 25.04 -7.85
C HIS A 8 -10.41 24.87 -8.95
N ARG A 9 -10.82 24.90 -10.23
CA ARG A 9 -9.92 24.66 -11.39
C ARG A 9 -9.24 25.94 -11.94
N ASN A 10 -9.72 27.14 -11.61
CA ASN A 10 -9.15 28.40 -12.15
C ASN A 10 -8.65 29.36 -11.05
N GLU A 11 -7.52 30.04 -11.28
CA GLU A 11 -6.86 30.96 -10.34
C GLU A 11 -7.61 32.29 -10.07
N SER A 12 -8.81 32.45 -10.63
CA SER A 12 -9.64 33.64 -10.49
C SER A 12 -10.88 33.37 -9.64
N ASN A 13 -10.77 33.73 -8.36
CA ASN A 13 -11.84 34.24 -7.48
C ASN A 13 -13.12 33.39 -7.37
N ALA A 14 -13.09 32.30 -6.60
CA ALA A 14 -14.23 31.36 -6.52
C ALA A 14 -15.49 31.89 -5.80
N ILE A 15 -15.42 32.97 -5.00
CA ILE A 15 -16.61 33.58 -4.37
C ILE A 15 -16.47 35.10 -4.33
N GLN A 16 -16.21 35.75 -5.47
CA GLN A 16 -16.13 37.21 -5.48
C GLN A 16 -17.33 37.90 -6.13
N SER A 17 -18.26 37.19 -6.77
CA SER A 17 -19.43 37.87 -7.37
C SER A 17 -20.59 36.99 -7.87
N ASP A 18 -20.43 35.69 -8.04
CA ASP A 18 -21.44 34.87 -8.75
C ASP A 18 -22.14 33.89 -7.81
N PHE A 19 -23.41 34.21 -7.49
CA PHE A 19 -24.25 33.47 -6.55
C PHE A 19 -24.50 32.01 -6.96
N ARG A 20 -24.29 31.69 -8.24
CA ARG A 20 -24.49 30.34 -8.79
C ARG A 20 -23.57 29.29 -8.16
N TYR A 21 -22.34 29.67 -7.79
CA TYR A 21 -21.42 28.77 -7.10
C TYR A 21 -21.88 28.46 -5.67
N LEU A 22 -22.40 29.47 -4.97
CA LEU A 22 -22.89 29.30 -3.60
C LEU A 22 -24.13 28.40 -3.56
N ASP A 23 -25.09 28.63 -4.46
CA ASP A 23 -26.28 27.80 -4.58
C ASP A 23 -25.93 26.36 -4.97
N LYS A 24 -24.96 26.17 -5.87
CA LYS A 24 -24.50 24.84 -6.25
C LYS A 24 -23.78 24.11 -5.11
N ALA A 25 -22.96 24.81 -4.31
CA ALA A 25 -22.29 24.21 -3.16
C ALA A 25 -23.29 23.73 -2.10
N ILE A 26 -24.33 24.52 -1.80
CA ILE A 26 -25.41 24.16 -0.87
C ILE A 26 -26.22 22.97 -1.42
N GLU A 27 -26.51 22.96 -2.72
CA GLU A 27 -27.19 21.83 -3.38
C GLU A 27 -26.38 20.53 -3.26
N ILE A 28 -25.06 20.59 -3.51
CA ILE A 28 -24.17 19.44 -3.41
C ILE A 28 -24.11 18.91 -1.97
N GLU A 29 -23.93 19.78 -0.98
CA GLU A 29 -23.94 19.38 0.44
C GLU A 29 -25.25 18.68 0.81
N ALA A 30 -26.39 19.31 0.51
CA ALA A 30 -27.70 18.74 0.82
C ALA A 30 -27.91 17.40 0.10
N PHE A 31 -27.43 17.26 -1.14
CA PHE A 31 -27.48 16.01 -1.88
C PHE A 31 -26.65 14.91 -1.18
N LEU A 32 -25.39 15.20 -0.83
CA LEU A 32 -24.49 14.24 -0.18
C LEU A 32 -24.99 13.83 1.21
N GLN A 33 -25.62 14.74 1.96
CA GLN A 33 -26.08 14.51 3.32
C GLN A 33 -27.42 13.76 3.38
N TYR A 34 -28.39 14.08 2.52
CA TYR A 34 -29.77 13.59 2.63
C TYR A 34 -30.27 12.74 1.46
N ASN A 35 -29.78 12.98 0.24
CA ASN A 35 -30.33 12.35 -0.97
C ASN A 35 -29.46 11.20 -1.50
N LEU A 36 -28.18 11.14 -1.10
CA LEU A 36 -27.26 10.09 -1.51
C LEU A 36 -27.56 8.78 -0.75
N ASN A 37 -28.45 7.98 -1.33
CA ASN A 37 -28.93 6.75 -0.72
C ASN A 37 -28.09 5.53 -1.11
N VAL A 38 -27.81 4.67 -0.12
CA VAL A 38 -27.08 3.42 -0.28
C VAL A 38 -27.96 2.27 0.17
N THR A 39 -28.06 1.24 -0.67
CA THR A 39 -28.81 0.02 -0.34
C THR A 39 -27.91 -1.02 0.36
N HIS A 40 -28.31 -1.49 1.54
CA HIS A 40 -27.71 -2.61 2.26
C HIS A 40 -28.82 -3.47 2.87
N ASP A 41 -28.79 -4.78 2.64
CA ASP A 41 -29.77 -5.75 3.14
C ASP A 41 -31.25 -5.35 2.90
N GLY A 42 -31.53 -4.82 1.70
CA GLY A 42 -32.88 -4.40 1.29
C GLY A 42 -33.38 -3.10 1.92
N ARG A 43 -32.56 -2.42 2.73
CA ARG A 43 -32.85 -1.09 3.29
C ARG A 43 -31.97 -0.02 2.65
N THR A 44 -32.52 1.17 2.50
CA THR A 44 -31.81 2.36 2.00
C THR A 44 -31.35 3.20 3.18
N TYR A 45 -30.08 3.59 3.17
CA TYR A 45 -29.44 4.43 4.19
C TYR A 45 -28.88 5.69 3.55
N ALA A 46 -29.15 6.84 4.16
CA ALA A 46 -28.51 8.11 3.86
C ALA A 46 -27.46 8.44 4.93
N TYR A 47 -26.62 9.44 4.68
CA TYR A 47 -25.60 9.86 5.65
C TYR A 47 -26.20 10.28 7.00
N SER A 48 -27.37 10.93 6.98
CA SER A 48 -28.14 11.28 8.19
C SER A 48 -28.44 10.10 9.10
N ASP A 49 -28.52 8.88 8.57
CA ASP A 49 -28.91 7.70 9.35
C ASP A 49 -27.74 7.12 10.17
N PHE A 50 -26.49 7.45 9.81
CA PHE A 50 -25.30 6.87 10.44
C PHE A 50 -24.26 7.90 10.95
N CYS A 51 -24.50 9.19 10.76
CA CYS A 51 -23.63 10.26 11.27
C CYS A 51 -23.58 10.35 12.81
N GLY A 52 -24.61 9.84 13.50
CA GLY A 52 -24.74 9.91 14.96
C GLY A 52 -24.72 11.35 15.48
N SER A 53 -23.99 11.61 16.57
CA SER A 53 -23.85 12.94 17.18
C SER A 53 -22.98 13.91 16.38
N HIS A 54 -22.30 13.45 15.33
CA HIS A 54 -21.39 14.29 14.54
C HIS A 54 -22.04 14.92 13.30
N CYS A 55 -23.34 14.70 13.07
CA CYS A 55 -24.07 15.36 11.98
C CYS A 55 -23.91 16.89 11.99
N GLU A 56 -23.95 17.51 13.18
CA GLU A 56 -23.86 18.97 13.35
C GLU A 56 -22.53 19.58 12.85
N THR A 57 -21.47 18.78 12.77
CA THR A 57 -20.17 19.26 12.26
C THR A 57 -20.18 19.47 10.74
N SER A 58 -21.01 18.71 10.01
CA SER A 58 -21.26 18.91 8.58
C SER A 58 -22.04 20.21 8.35
N ASP A 59 -23.02 20.49 9.22
CA ASP A 59 -23.93 21.64 9.11
C ASP A 59 -23.21 23.00 9.26
N SER A 60 -21.99 23.02 9.80
CA SER A 60 -21.19 24.25 9.92
C SER A 60 -20.92 24.90 8.56
N VAL A 61 -20.83 24.09 7.49
CA VAL A 61 -20.61 24.59 6.12
C VAL A 61 -21.90 25.16 5.55
N SER A 62 -23.03 24.44 5.58
CA SER A 62 -24.34 24.98 5.15
C SER A 62 -24.72 26.23 5.93
N ILE A 63 -24.49 26.28 7.24
CA ILE A 63 -24.75 27.47 8.06
C ILE A 63 -23.90 28.65 7.58
N PHE A 64 -22.61 28.44 7.32
CA PHE A 64 -21.75 29.50 6.78
C PHE A 64 -22.23 29.96 5.39
N LEU A 65 -22.47 29.03 4.47
CA LEU A 65 -22.87 29.34 3.09
C LEU A 65 -24.24 30.05 3.06
N SER A 66 -25.19 29.63 3.88
CA SER A 66 -26.51 30.26 3.99
C SER A 66 -26.45 31.65 4.65
N LEU A 67 -25.62 31.85 5.67
CA LEU A 67 -25.43 33.17 6.28
C LEU A 67 -24.66 34.12 5.36
N TYR A 68 -23.64 33.64 4.66
CA TYR A 68 -22.92 34.41 3.65
C TYR A 68 -23.88 34.84 2.53
N ARG A 69 -24.77 33.95 2.10
CA ARG A 69 -25.88 34.27 1.19
C ARG A 69 -26.77 35.37 1.74
N ASP A 70 -27.27 35.25 2.97
CA ASP A 70 -28.21 36.21 3.56
C ASP A 70 -27.58 37.59 3.81
N VAL A 71 -26.29 37.64 4.17
CA VAL A 71 -25.55 38.90 4.34
C VAL A 71 -25.36 39.61 3.00
N LYS A 72 -24.99 38.88 1.94
CA LYS A 72 -24.75 39.45 0.60
C LYS A 72 -26.03 39.76 -0.18
N ILE A 73 -27.05 38.89 -0.11
CA ILE A 73 -28.31 39.00 -0.87
C ILE A 73 -29.34 39.83 -0.12
N ARG A 74 -29.58 39.55 1.17
CA ARG A 74 -30.69 40.16 1.92
C ARG A 74 -30.31 41.43 2.67
N LYS A 75 -29.02 41.83 2.65
CA LYS A 75 -28.46 42.96 3.41
C LYS A 75 -28.91 42.95 4.88
N LYS A 76 -29.13 41.76 5.47
CA LYS A 76 -29.44 41.64 6.90
C LYS A 76 -28.16 41.90 7.69
N ALA A 77 -28.07 43.08 8.29
CA ALA A 77 -26.85 43.65 8.88
C ALA A 77 -26.43 43.06 10.25
N ASN A 78 -27.02 41.95 10.71
CA ASN A 78 -26.91 41.55 12.11
C ASN A 78 -25.87 40.45 12.39
N VAL A 79 -25.09 40.01 11.39
CA VAL A 79 -24.07 38.95 11.58
C VAL A 79 -22.75 39.39 10.96
N LYS A 80 -21.69 39.43 11.78
CA LYS A 80 -20.31 39.71 11.33
C LYS A 80 -19.61 38.38 11.02
N LEU A 81 -19.36 38.12 9.74
CA LEU A 81 -18.64 36.93 9.29
C LEU A 81 -17.12 37.19 9.33
N THR A 82 -16.51 36.85 10.46
CA THR A 82 -15.05 36.95 10.68
C THR A 82 -14.35 35.59 10.47
N PHE A 83 -13.06 35.63 10.17
CA PHE A 83 -12.18 34.46 10.10
C PHE A 83 -11.10 34.55 11.19
N PRO A 84 -10.67 33.46 11.86
CA PRO A 84 -10.98 32.04 11.61
C PRO A 84 -12.25 31.52 12.29
N THR A 85 -12.91 32.33 13.11
CA THR A 85 -14.14 31.97 13.82
C THR A 85 -15.26 32.95 13.52
N MET A 86 -16.49 32.45 13.37
CA MET A 86 -17.71 33.26 13.30
C MET A 86 -18.51 33.13 14.60
N ASP A 87 -19.17 34.21 15.00
CA ASP A 87 -20.07 34.24 16.18
C ASP A 87 -21.52 34.34 15.71
N ILE A 88 -22.31 33.33 16.05
CA ILE A 88 -23.71 33.22 15.68
C ILE A 88 -24.51 32.92 16.96
N PHE A 89 -25.38 33.85 17.33
CA PHE A 89 -26.23 33.74 18.53
C PHE A 89 -25.46 33.41 19.83
N GLY A 90 -24.22 33.90 19.98
CA GLY A 90 -23.38 33.66 21.16
C GLY A 90 -22.58 32.35 21.12
N HIS A 91 -22.70 31.58 20.05
CA HIS A 91 -21.88 30.40 19.78
C HIS A 91 -20.77 30.71 18.79
N ARG A 92 -19.53 30.36 19.16
CA ARG A 92 -18.37 30.49 18.30
C ARG A 92 -18.17 29.23 17.47
N ILE A 93 -18.25 29.37 16.15
CA ILE A 93 -18.02 28.29 15.19
C ILE A 93 -16.65 28.48 14.53
N TYR A 94 -15.83 27.43 14.52
CA TYR A 94 -14.50 27.44 13.93
C TYR A 94 -14.57 27.08 12.42
N LEU A 95 -14.23 28.05 11.56
CA LEU A 95 -14.37 27.92 10.10
C LEU A 95 -13.11 27.42 9.40
N ALA A 96 -11.93 27.53 10.05
CA ALA A 96 -10.65 27.21 9.40
C ALA A 96 -10.45 25.72 9.08
N ASN A 97 -11.30 24.81 9.59
CA ASN A 97 -11.31 23.40 9.17
C ASN A 97 -12.07 23.14 7.87
N ASN A 98 -12.92 24.08 7.45
CA ASN A 98 -13.86 23.90 6.35
C ASN A 98 -13.66 24.91 5.22
N ILE A 99 -13.01 26.05 5.45
CA ILE A 99 -12.83 27.09 4.45
C ILE A 99 -11.35 27.41 4.31
N PHE A 100 -10.86 27.40 3.07
CA PHE A 100 -9.47 27.62 2.74
C PHE A 100 -9.34 28.67 1.61
N GLN A 101 -8.16 29.29 1.53
CA GLN A 101 -7.89 30.40 0.60
C GLN A 101 -8.95 31.50 0.71
N VAL A 102 -9.08 32.06 1.91
CA VAL A 102 -10.05 33.10 2.25
C VAL A 102 -9.48 34.47 1.93
N ASP A 103 -10.25 35.27 1.20
CA ASP A 103 -9.93 36.68 0.94
C ASP A 103 -10.57 37.52 2.06
N LEU A 104 -9.73 38.27 2.80
CA LEU A 104 -10.15 39.07 3.95
C LEU A 104 -10.00 40.56 3.66
N ASN A 105 -10.95 41.34 4.18
CA ASN A 105 -10.80 42.78 4.19
C ASN A 105 -9.75 43.21 5.22
N ASN A 106 -8.72 43.95 4.78
CA ASN A 106 -7.58 44.38 5.60
C ASN A 106 -7.95 45.18 6.86
N ARG A 107 -9.14 45.80 6.93
CA ARG A 107 -9.54 46.63 8.10
C ARG A 107 -10.55 45.95 9.00
N SER A 108 -11.51 45.22 8.44
CA SER A 108 -12.64 44.67 9.19
C SER A 108 -12.49 43.18 9.51
N HIS A 109 -11.47 42.51 8.95
CA HIS A 109 -11.29 41.05 9.02
C HIS A 109 -12.55 40.26 8.61
N LEU A 110 -13.41 40.90 7.80
CA LEU A 110 -14.60 40.27 7.24
C LEU A 110 -14.21 39.44 6.02
N ILE A 111 -14.89 38.32 5.86
CA ILE A 111 -14.72 37.42 4.73
C ILE A 111 -15.32 38.05 3.47
N GLU A 112 -14.49 38.36 2.49
CA GLU A 112 -14.92 38.88 1.18
C GLU A 112 -15.26 37.74 0.22
N GLY A 113 -14.51 36.64 0.28
CA GLY A 113 -14.73 35.42 -0.50
C GLY A 113 -13.84 34.28 -0.01
N CYS A 114 -14.03 33.08 -0.56
CA CYS A 114 -13.08 31.98 -0.40
C CYS A 114 -12.95 31.19 -1.71
N ARG A 115 -11.89 30.39 -1.85
CA ARG A 115 -11.65 29.62 -3.09
C ARG A 115 -11.85 28.12 -2.95
N LEU A 116 -11.77 27.61 -1.72
CA LEU A 116 -11.84 26.18 -1.42
C LEU A 116 -12.73 25.99 -0.20
N VAL A 117 -13.74 25.15 -0.36
CA VAL A 117 -14.58 24.67 0.75
C VAL A 117 -14.27 23.20 0.97
N SER A 118 -14.33 22.74 2.20
CA SER A 118 -14.12 21.35 2.60
C SER A 118 -15.30 20.96 3.47
N ILE A 119 -15.97 19.86 3.12
CA ILE A 119 -17.07 19.32 3.90
C ILE A 119 -16.56 18.03 4.53
N ASN A 120 -16.61 17.98 5.85
CA ASN A 120 -16.08 16.87 6.63
C ASN A 120 -17.24 16.01 7.11
N PHE A 121 -17.29 14.78 6.63
CA PHE A 121 -18.33 13.82 6.97
C PHE A 121 -17.79 12.86 8.04
N HIS A 122 -18.28 13.03 9.25
CA HIS A 122 -17.88 12.25 10.41
C HIS A 122 -18.95 11.20 10.72
N ALA A 123 -18.52 9.96 10.87
CA ALA A 123 -19.42 8.87 11.21
C ALA A 123 -18.81 7.93 12.23
N LEU A 124 -19.68 7.39 13.08
CA LEU A 124 -19.31 6.44 14.12
C LEU A 124 -19.37 5.02 13.54
N VAL A 125 -18.22 4.34 13.54
CA VAL A 125 -18.15 2.92 13.14
C VAL A 125 -18.39 2.09 14.41
N SER A 126 -19.62 1.62 14.59
CA SER A 126 -20.00 0.80 15.76
C SER A 126 -20.02 -0.70 15.49
N ASN A 127 -20.46 -1.11 14.29
CA ASN A 127 -20.58 -2.52 13.89
C ASN A 127 -19.99 -2.76 12.49
N SER A 128 -19.63 -4.01 12.19
CA SER A 128 -19.15 -4.45 10.87
C SER A 128 -20.15 -4.18 9.73
N SER A 129 -21.46 -4.24 10.00
CA SER A 129 -22.49 -3.87 9.03
C SER A 129 -22.47 -2.36 8.71
N TYR A 130 -22.30 -1.50 9.72
CA TYR A 130 -22.15 -0.05 9.51
C TYR A 130 -20.86 0.29 8.76
N GLU A 131 -19.77 -0.45 8.98
CA GLU A 131 -18.54 -0.32 8.21
C GLU A 131 -18.76 -0.64 6.72
N ALA A 132 -19.50 -1.70 6.41
CA ALA A 132 -19.83 -2.05 5.03
C ALA A 132 -20.73 -1.01 4.34
N ILE A 133 -21.73 -0.49 5.07
CA ILE A 133 -22.62 0.60 4.59
C ILE A 133 -21.78 1.86 4.31
N MET A 134 -20.90 2.22 5.24
CA MET A 134 -19.99 3.36 5.13
C MET A 134 -19.10 3.25 3.89
N LYS A 135 -18.47 2.10 3.68
CA LYS A 135 -17.59 1.87 2.53
C LYS A 135 -18.35 2.05 1.21
N ARG A 136 -19.59 1.55 1.12
CA ARG A 136 -20.45 1.75 -0.06
C ARG A 136 -20.84 3.21 -0.27
N TRP A 137 -21.17 3.93 0.81
CA TRP A 137 -21.46 5.36 0.75
C TRP A 137 -20.25 6.16 0.26
N GLU A 138 -19.07 5.89 0.80
CA GLU A 138 -17.82 6.50 0.36
C GLU A 138 -17.55 6.26 -1.14
N THR A 139 -17.79 5.04 -1.65
CA THR A 139 -17.69 4.75 -3.09
C THR A 139 -18.69 5.57 -3.91
N LYS A 140 -19.92 5.73 -3.42
CA LYS A 140 -20.94 6.56 -4.09
C LYS A 140 -20.58 8.05 -4.10
N VAL A 141 -19.98 8.56 -3.03
CA VAL A 141 -19.45 9.93 -2.96
C VAL A 141 -18.30 10.09 -3.96
N PHE A 142 -17.43 9.09 -4.09
CA PHE A 142 -16.35 9.09 -5.10
C PHE A 142 -16.92 9.12 -6.53
N GLU A 143 -17.87 8.24 -6.85
CA GLU A 143 -18.57 8.23 -8.14
C GLU A 143 -19.23 9.58 -8.44
N TYR A 144 -19.86 10.20 -7.44
CA TYR A 144 -20.42 11.54 -7.59
C TYR A 144 -19.34 12.57 -7.90
N SER A 145 -18.21 12.54 -7.18
CA SER A 145 -17.09 13.46 -7.42
C SER A 145 -16.54 13.33 -8.85
N GLU A 146 -16.48 12.11 -9.38
CA GLU A 146 -16.07 11.83 -10.75
C GLU A 146 -17.06 12.40 -11.77
N SER A 147 -18.37 12.35 -11.49
CA SER A 147 -19.39 12.94 -12.38
C SER A 147 -19.30 14.47 -12.48
N THR A 148 -18.70 15.14 -11.48
CA THR A 148 -18.48 16.59 -11.48
C THR A 148 -17.21 17.04 -12.21
N LYS A 149 -16.47 16.12 -12.87
CA LYS A 149 -15.22 16.47 -13.59
C LYS A 149 -15.43 17.48 -14.71
N ASP A 150 -16.57 17.38 -15.40
CA ASP A 150 -16.94 18.21 -16.55
C ASP A 150 -17.94 19.32 -16.18
N ASP A 151 -18.30 19.46 -14.90
CA ASP A 151 -19.19 20.52 -14.44
C ASP A 151 -18.48 21.89 -14.59
N PRO A 152 -19.09 22.87 -15.28
CA PRO A 152 -18.49 24.19 -15.50
C PRO A 152 -18.45 25.07 -14.23
N LEU A 153 -19.18 24.72 -13.18
CA LEU A 153 -19.28 25.49 -11.93
C LEU A 153 -18.32 24.95 -10.86
N ILE A 154 -18.55 23.74 -10.37
CA ILE A 154 -17.82 23.21 -9.20
C ILE A 154 -17.31 21.81 -9.48
N ARG A 155 -16.01 21.63 -9.25
CA ARG A 155 -15.38 20.30 -9.22
C ARG A 155 -15.25 19.81 -7.78
N VAL A 156 -15.82 18.65 -7.51
CA VAL A 156 -15.77 17.99 -6.20
C VAL A 156 -14.60 17.01 -6.18
N TYR A 157 -13.87 16.93 -5.06
CA TYR A 157 -12.90 15.87 -4.81
C TYR A 157 -13.27 15.15 -3.52
N ALA A 158 -13.37 13.84 -3.59
CA ALA A 158 -13.62 13.01 -2.41
C ALA A 158 -12.31 12.38 -1.94
N THR A 159 -12.05 12.38 -0.62
CA THR A 159 -11.00 11.56 -0.03
C THR A 159 -11.46 10.94 1.29
N SER A 160 -11.11 9.68 1.49
CA SER A 160 -11.33 8.99 2.75
C SER A 160 -10.23 7.97 2.97
N GLU A 161 -10.04 7.58 4.23
CA GLU A 161 -9.14 6.48 4.59
C GLU A 161 -9.54 5.16 3.90
N GLY A 162 -10.85 4.91 3.78
CA GLY A 162 -11.39 3.74 3.09
C GLY A 162 -11.09 3.73 1.60
N LEU A 163 -11.23 4.88 0.92
CA LEU A 163 -10.89 5.04 -0.50
C LEU A 163 -9.40 4.81 -0.75
N VAL A 164 -8.53 5.41 0.07
CA VAL A 164 -7.07 5.26 -0.09
C VAL A 164 -6.65 3.81 0.11
N SER A 165 -7.19 3.15 1.13
CA SER A 165 -6.94 1.74 1.41
C SER A 165 -7.40 0.84 0.25
N GLU A 166 -8.58 1.13 -0.31
CA GLU A 166 -9.14 0.39 -1.44
C GLU A 166 -8.34 0.60 -2.73
N GLU A 167 -7.91 1.82 -3.02
CA GLU A 167 -7.09 2.13 -4.20
C GLU A 167 -5.70 1.49 -4.11
N MET A 168 -5.11 1.46 -2.90
CA MET A 168 -3.85 0.76 -2.65
C MET A 168 -4.00 -0.75 -2.84
N ARG A 169 -5.10 -1.33 -2.34
CA ARG A 169 -5.45 -2.76 -2.55
C ARG A 169 -5.67 -3.06 -4.03
N ARG A 170 -6.36 -2.18 -4.75
CA ARG A 170 -6.62 -2.31 -6.18
C ARG A 170 -5.31 -2.30 -6.98
N THR A 171 -4.44 -1.32 -6.72
CA THR A 171 -3.10 -1.24 -7.33
C THR A 171 -2.30 -2.53 -7.09
N ALA A 172 -2.37 -3.08 -5.88
CA ALA A 172 -1.71 -4.35 -5.56
C ALA A 172 -2.27 -5.53 -6.38
N ILE A 173 -3.59 -5.64 -6.54
CA ILE A 173 -4.22 -6.69 -7.35
C ILE A 173 -3.86 -6.53 -8.83
N GLU A 174 -3.86 -5.30 -9.34
CA GLU A 174 -3.44 -4.99 -10.71
C GLU A 174 -1.93 -5.29 -10.91
N ALA A 175 -1.12 -5.22 -9.86
CA ALA A 175 0.31 -5.57 -9.89
C ALA A 175 0.61 -7.08 -9.72
N MET A 176 -0.30 -7.90 -9.18
CA MET A 176 -0.11 -9.36 -9.04
C MET A 176 0.30 -10.08 -10.35
N PRO A 177 -0.32 -9.83 -11.52
CA PRO A 177 0.14 -10.45 -12.76
C PRO A 177 1.56 -10.01 -13.15
N LEU A 178 1.92 -8.75 -12.91
CA LEU A 178 3.27 -8.24 -13.16
C LEU A 178 4.30 -8.92 -12.25
N MET A 179 3.94 -9.19 -10.99
CA MET A 179 4.77 -9.96 -10.06
C MET A 179 5.04 -11.38 -10.58
N SER A 180 4.03 -12.02 -11.17
CA SER A 180 4.19 -13.35 -11.78
C SER A 180 5.16 -13.29 -12.98
N VAL A 181 5.07 -12.25 -13.80
CA VAL A 181 6.02 -12.01 -14.91
C VAL A 181 7.43 -11.80 -14.37
N SER A 182 7.63 -10.95 -13.36
CA SER A 182 8.96 -10.73 -12.78
C SER A 182 9.55 -12.00 -12.19
N PHE A 183 8.72 -12.82 -11.53
CA PHE A 183 9.16 -14.12 -11.01
C PHE A 183 9.65 -15.04 -12.13
N VAL A 184 8.89 -15.16 -13.23
CA VAL A 184 9.30 -15.98 -14.40
C VAL A 184 10.59 -15.45 -15.02
N VAL A 185 10.75 -14.12 -15.13
CA VAL A 185 11.97 -13.52 -15.65
C VAL A 185 13.17 -13.84 -14.75
N VAL A 186 13.04 -13.67 -13.44
CA VAL A 186 14.11 -13.96 -12.47
C VAL A 186 14.44 -15.45 -12.43
N LEU A 187 13.43 -16.33 -12.46
CA LEU A 187 13.60 -17.78 -12.54
C LEU A 187 14.32 -18.17 -13.84
N THR A 188 13.93 -17.60 -14.97
CA THR A 188 14.58 -17.88 -16.26
C THR A 188 16.01 -17.37 -16.25
N PHE A 189 16.25 -16.16 -15.75
CA PHE A 189 17.58 -15.56 -15.67
C PHE A 189 18.52 -16.38 -14.76
N THR A 190 18.10 -16.71 -13.55
CA THR A 190 18.87 -17.57 -12.61
C THR A 190 19.18 -18.93 -13.23
N VAL A 191 18.19 -19.62 -13.80
CA VAL A 191 18.41 -20.92 -14.46
C VAL A 191 19.37 -20.80 -15.64
N LEU A 192 19.21 -19.80 -16.51
CA LEU A 192 20.08 -19.60 -17.67
C LEU A 192 21.54 -19.33 -17.27
N THR A 193 21.76 -18.55 -16.21
CA THR A 193 23.11 -18.23 -15.73
C THR A 193 23.84 -19.44 -15.13
N THR A 194 23.13 -20.48 -14.66
CA THR A 194 23.74 -21.71 -14.16
C THR A 194 23.98 -22.76 -15.25
N LEU A 195 23.51 -22.53 -16.48
CA LEU A 195 23.80 -23.42 -17.61
C LEU A 195 25.25 -23.24 -18.05
N ARG A 196 26.02 -24.33 -18.03
CA ARG A 196 27.39 -24.38 -18.55
C ARG A 196 27.48 -25.36 -19.71
N ARG A 197 28.59 -25.26 -20.46
CA ARG A 197 28.92 -26.21 -21.55
C ARG A 197 29.01 -27.65 -21.05
N ASP A 198 29.40 -27.85 -19.80
CA ASP A 198 29.44 -29.17 -19.19
C ASP A 198 28.06 -29.53 -18.59
N PRO A 199 27.34 -30.52 -19.15
CA PRO A 199 26.02 -30.95 -18.67
C PRO A 199 26.07 -31.60 -17.28
N LEU A 200 27.24 -31.98 -16.78
CA LEU A 200 27.44 -32.48 -15.42
C LEU A 200 27.39 -31.33 -14.39
N ARG A 201 28.07 -30.22 -14.69
CA ARG A 201 28.27 -29.08 -13.77
C ARG A 201 27.16 -28.03 -13.81
N SER A 202 26.26 -28.12 -14.78
CA SER A 202 25.11 -27.22 -14.84
C SER A 202 24.18 -27.48 -13.63
N LYS A 203 23.52 -26.44 -13.12
CA LYS A 203 22.64 -26.51 -11.94
C LYS A 203 21.27 -25.85 -12.13
N PRO A 204 20.51 -26.22 -13.18
CA PRO A 204 19.23 -25.57 -13.47
C PRO A 204 18.19 -25.89 -12.39
N TRP A 205 18.17 -27.11 -11.84
CA TRP A 205 17.14 -27.52 -10.87
C TRP A 205 17.40 -26.94 -9.49
N GLU A 206 18.67 -26.93 -9.07
CA GLU A 206 19.08 -26.31 -7.83
C GLU A 206 18.79 -24.80 -7.87
N ALA A 207 19.11 -24.11 -8.98
CA ALA A 207 18.77 -22.71 -9.15
C ALA A 207 17.25 -22.45 -9.09
N ALA A 208 16.46 -23.28 -9.77
CA ALA A 208 15.01 -23.16 -9.74
C ALA A 208 14.45 -23.28 -8.31
N VAL A 209 14.85 -24.32 -7.57
CA VAL A 209 14.45 -24.50 -6.16
C VAL A 209 14.94 -23.35 -5.28
N GLY A 210 16.13 -22.80 -5.56
CA GLY A 210 16.64 -21.60 -4.91
C GLY A 210 15.70 -20.42 -5.04
N VAL A 211 15.18 -20.13 -6.25
CA VAL A 211 14.22 -19.02 -6.47
C VAL A 211 12.86 -19.26 -5.81
N PHE A 212 12.47 -20.51 -5.55
CA PHE A 212 11.28 -20.82 -4.74
C PHE A 212 11.50 -20.68 -3.23
N CYS A 213 12.76 -20.67 -2.77
CA CYS A 213 13.10 -20.58 -1.35
C CYS A 213 12.53 -19.31 -0.66
N PRO A 214 12.63 -18.11 -1.26
CA PRO A 214 12.03 -16.90 -0.68
C PRO A 214 10.50 -16.92 -0.64
N ILE A 215 9.85 -17.67 -1.53
CA ILE A 215 8.40 -17.84 -1.50
C ILE A 215 7.99 -18.71 -0.30
N LEU A 216 8.76 -19.77 -0.04
CA LEU A 216 8.54 -20.62 1.13
C LEU A 216 8.76 -19.84 2.44
N SER A 217 9.79 -18.98 2.50
CA SER A 217 10.06 -18.14 3.68
C SER A 217 8.96 -17.09 3.90
N LEU A 218 8.40 -16.51 2.84
CA LEU A 218 7.22 -15.65 2.90
C LEU A 218 6.00 -16.38 3.45
N MET A 219 5.72 -17.59 2.97
CA MET A 219 4.59 -18.39 3.47
C MET A 219 4.76 -18.73 4.95
N ALA A 220 5.96 -19.11 5.38
CA ALA A 220 6.26 -19.42 6.77
C ALA A 220 6.15 -18.20 7.69
N SER A 221 6.72 -17.06 7.28
CA SER A 221 6.70 -15.82 8.06
C SER A 221 5.30 -15.22 8.18
N PHE A 222 4.55 -15.13 7.08
CA PHE A 222 3.16 -14.64 7.12
C PHE A 222 2.27 -15.60 7.91
N GLY A 223 2.45 -16.91 7.74
CA GLY A 223 1.74 -17.92 8.53
C GLY A 223 2.00 -17.78 10.03
N ALA A 224 3.26 -17.59 10.43
CA ALA A 224 3.64 -17.37 11.83
C ALA A 224 3.06 -16.08 12.40
N LEU A 225 3.06 -14.99 11.62
CA LEU A 225 2.51 -13.70 12.06
C LEU A 225 0.99 -13.71 12.16
N PHE A 226 0.30 -14.35 11.22
CA PHE A 226 -1.15 -14.55 11.32
C PHE A 226 -1.53 -15.45 12.48
N TRP A 227 -0.71 -16.45 12.81
CA TRP A 227 -0.87 -17.26 14.02
C TRP A 227 -0.75 -16.43 15.31
N LEU A 228 0.07 -15.39 15.29
CA LEU A 228 0.22 -14.42 16.38
C LEU A 228 -0.81 -13.27 16.33
N GLU A 229 -1.88 -13.42 15.55
CA GLU A 229 -2.99 -12.47 15.42
C GLU A 229 -2.60 -11.08 14.87
N PHE A 230 -1.50 -10.98 14.12
CA PHE A 230 -1.16 -9.74 13.42
C PHE A 230 -2.14 -9.46 12.26
N SER A 231 -2.64 -8.22 12.20
CA SER A 231 -3.58 -7.78 11.16
C SER A 231 -2.89 -7.53 9.82
N PHE A 232 -3.54 -7.96 8.74
CA PHE A 232 -3.09 -7.69 7.37
C PHE A 232 -3.48 -6.27 6.93
N ILE A 233 -2.48 -5.46 6.55
CA ILE A 233 -2.67 -4.09 6.05
C ILE A 233 -2.33 -4.07 4.55
N PRO A 234 -3.03 -3.31 3.69
CA PRO A 234 -2.79 -3.34 2.24
C PRO A 234 -1.36 -2.98 1.80
N ILE A 235 -0.59 -2.29 2.65
CA ILE A 235 0.82 -1.95 2.36
C ILE A 235 1.72 -3.20 2.35
N LEU A 236 1.30 -4.27 3.04
CA LEU A 236 2.03 -5.54 3.11
C LEU A 236 2.06 -6.27 1.76
N CYS A 237 1.23 -5.88 0.79
CA CYS A 237 1.26 -6.42 -0.57
C CYS A 237 2.61 -6.21 -1.28
N VAL A 238 3.44 -5.28 -0.83
CA VAL A 238 4.78 -5.02 -1.40
C VAL A 238 5.86 -5.96 -0.83
N VAL A 239 5.62 -6.55 0.35
CA VAL A 239 6.59 -7.40 1.06
C VAL A 239 7.08 -8.59 0.22
N PRO A 240 6.22 -9.34 -0.51
CA PRO A 240 6.68 -10.45 -1.33
C PRO A 240 7.73 -10.07 -2.38
N PHE A 241 7.61 -8.87 -2.96
CA PHE A 241 8.57 -8.37 -3.94
C PHE A 241 9.93 -8.09 -3.31
N LEU A 242 9.95 -7.48 -2.13
CA LEU A 242 11.17 -7.16 -1.40
C LEU A 242 11.92 -8.44 -0.98
N ILE A 243 11.20 -9.42 -0.43
CA ILE A 243 11.82 -10.67 0.02
C ILE A 243 12.31 -11.51 -1.16
N LEU A 244 11.57 -11.55 -2.27
CA LEU A 244 12.06 -12.21 -3.48
C LEU A 244 13.37 -11.59 -3.98
N ALA A 245 13.49 -10.25 -3.96
CA ALA A 245 14.70 -9.56 -4.39
C ALA A 245 15.91 -9.85 -3.47
N ILE A 246 15.69 -9.83 -2.15
CA ILE A 246 16.74 -10.14 -1.16
C ILE A 246 17.16 -11.61 -1.32
N GLY A 247 16.21 -12.54 -1.29
CA GLY A 247 16.55 -13.95 -1.22
C GLY A 247 17.12 -14.54 -2.52
N VAL A 248 16.78 -13.96 -3.67
CA VAL A 248 17.41 -14.37 -4.95
C VAL A 248 18.88 -13.94 -5.03
N ASP A 249 19.25 -12.81 -4.45
CA ASP A 249 20.65 -12.35 -4.40
C ASP A 249 21.53 -13.37 -3.67
N ASP A 250 21.05 -13.85 -2.52
CA ASP A 250 21.77 -14.86 -1.73
C ASP A 250 21.88 -16.21 -2.45
N VAL A 251 20.82 -16.61 -3.19
CA VAL A 251 20.85 -17.81 -4.06
C VAL A 251 21.95 -17.70 -5.12
N PHE A 252 22.13 -16.52 -5.71
CA PHE A 252 23.21 -16.27 -6.67
C PHE A 252 24.59 -16.39 -6.04
N ILE A 253 24.80 -15.79 -4.86
CA ILE A 253 26.07 -15.85 -4.14
C ILE A 253 26.41 -17.31 -3.81
N PHE A 254 25.45 -18.08 -3.31
CA PHE A 254 25.64 -19.50 -3.01
C PHE A 254 25.96 -20.34 -4.25
N LEU A 255 25.23 -20.17 -5.35
CA LEU A 255 25.51 -20.87 -6.60
C LEU A 255 26.89 -20.51 -7.17
N TYR A 256 27.26 -19.23 -7.09
CA TYR A 256 28.55 -18.74 -7.55
C TYR A 256 29.70 -19.35 -6.73
N SER A 257 29.61 -19.31 -5.40
CA SER A 257 30.64 -19.89 -4.53
C SER A 257 30.71 -21.41 -4.67
N PHE A 258 29.57 -22.11 -4.76
CA PHE A 258 29.56 -23.56 -5.01
C PHE A 258 30.26 -23.92 -6.33
N HIS A 259 30.05 -23.14 -7.39
CA HIS A 259 30.72 -23.36 -8.68
C HIS A 259 32.25 -23.13 -8.64
N ARG A 260 32.77 -22.39 -7.66
CA ARG A 260 34.21 -22.18 -7.49
C ARG A 260 34.90 -23.29 -6.71
N THR A 261 34.15 -24.08 -5.93
CA THR A 261 34.69 -25.22 -5.20
C THR A 261 35.31 -26.26 -6.13
N SER A 262 36.34 -26.96 -5.65
CA SER A 262 37.01 -28.00 -6.43
C SER A 262 36.11 -29.24 -6.59
N PRO A 263 35.85 -29.71 -7.83
CA PRO A 263 35.03 -30.91 -8.07
C PRO A 263 35.68 -32.22 -7.61
N ARG A 264 36.95 -32.19 -7.19
CA ARG A 264 37.68 -33.36 -6.70
C ARG A 264 37.44 -33.62 -5.21
N LEU A 265 36.93 -32.62 -4.49
CA LEU A 265 36.64 -32.74 -3.07
C LEU A 265 35.30 -33.48 -2.87
N PRO A 266 35.16 -34.23 -1.77
CA PRO A 266 33.88 -34.82 -1.40
C PRO A 266 32.82 -33.74 -1.21
N VAL A 267 31.55 -34.11 -1.37
CA VAL A 267 30.43 -33.15 -1.40
C VAL A 267 30.35 -32.34 -0.10
N GLU A 268 30.62 -32.98 1.04
CA GLU A 268 30.60 -32.36 2.35
C GLU A 268 31.65 -31.25 2.47
N GLU A 269 32.86 -31.49 1.98
CA GLU A 269 33.93 -30.49 1.98
C GLU A 269 33.63 -29.34 1.01
N ARG A 270 33.02 -29.62 -0.14
CA ARG A 270 32.59 -28.57 -1.08
C ARG A 270 31.51 -27.68 -0.47
N ILE A 271 30.52 -28.26 0.21
CA ILE A 271 29.49 -27.49 0.90
C ILE A 271 30.09 -26.67 2.05
N ALA A 272 31.03 -27.24 2.81
CA ALA A 272 31.73 -26.55 3.87
C ALA A 272 32.57 -25.37 3.34
N GLU A 273 33.31 -25.56 2.24
CA GLU A 273 34.11 -24.49 1.59
C GLU A 273 33.21 -23.38 1.05
N MET A 274 32.10 -23.76 0.40
CA MET A 274 31.10 -22.80 -0.09
C MET A 274 30.47 -22.00 1.05
N LEU A 275 30.10 -22.65 2.16
CA LEU A 275 29.54 -21.96 3.35
C LEU A 275 30.59 -21.10 4.04
N ALA A 276 31.85 -21.51 4.07
CA ALA A 276 32.94 -20.70 4.64
C ALA A 276 33.22 -19.43 3.82
N GLU A 277 33.06 -19.48 2.50
CA GLU A 277 33.25 -18.31 1.62
C GLU A 277 32.00 -17.41 1.55
N ALA A 278 30.81 -17.96 1.30
CA ALA A 278 29.58 -17.20 1.10
C ALA A 278 28.83 -16.88 2.41
N GLY A 279 28.85 -17.81 3.37
CA GLY A 279 28.03 -17.75 4.58
C GLY A 279 28.23 -16.46 5.38
N PRO A 280 29.46 -16.03 5.71
CA PRO A 280 29.69 -14.80 6.45
C PRO A 280 29.11 -13.55 5.76
N SER A 281 29.21 -13.45 4.42
CA SER A 281 28.64 -12.33 3.67
C SER A 281 27.12 -12.29 3.79
N ILE A 282 26.47 -13.44 3.58
CA ILE A 282 25.00 -13.58 3.61
C ILE A 282 24.46 -13.35 5.03
N THR A 283 25.16 -13.84 6.06
CA THR A 283 24.80 -13.57 7.46
C THR A 283 24.89 -12.10 7.80
N ILE A 284 25.93 -11.40 7.33
CA ILE A 284 26.07 -9.96 7.58
C ILE A 284 24.94 -9.19 6.89
N THR A 285 24.65 -9.45 5.62
CA THR A 285 23.57 -8.76 4.89
C THR A 285 22.19 -9.07 5.48
N SER A 286 21.92 -10.32 5.84
CA SER A 286 20.66 -10.72 6.46
C SER A 286 20.48 -10.09 7.85
N LEU A 287 21.54 -10.07 8.67
CA LEU A 287 21.50 -9.47 10.00
C LEU A 287 21.33 -7.95 9.93
N THR A 288 22.01 -7.26 9.01
CA THR A 288 21.84 -5.82 8.85
C THR A 288 20.44 -5.47 8.35
N ASN A 289 19.88 -6.24 7.41
CA ASN A 289 18.49 -6.10 6.97
C ASN A 289 17.52 -6.31 8.14
N PHE A 290 17.66 -7.39 8.89
CA PHE A 290 16.83 -7.67 10.06
C PHE A 290 16.89 -6.52 11.08
N LEU A 291 18.08 -6.06 11.45
CA LEU A 291 18.25 -4.96 12.40
C LEU A 291 17.67 -3.64 11.88
N SER A 292 17.84 -3.33 10.60
CA SER A 292 17.29 -2.12 9.97
C SER A 292 15.76 -2.11 10.04
N PHE A 293 15.11 -3.23 9.69
CA PHE A 293 13.66 -3.37 9.78
C PHE A 293 13.18 -3.44 11.23
N ALA A 294 13.91 -4.11 12.13
CA ALA A 294 13.56 -4.15 13.55
C ALA A 294 13.61 -2.75 14.19
N ILE A 295 14.59 -1.91 13.84
CA ILE A 295 14.65 -0.51 14.29
C ILE A 295 13.47 0.29 13.71
N SER A 296 13.13 0.04 12.43
CA SER A 296 11.99 0.70 11.77
C SER A 296 10.64 0.38 12.44
N ALA A 297 10.54 -0.75 13.13
CA ALA A 297 9.33 -1.13 13.87
C ALA A 297 9.04 -0.23 15.09
N PHE A 298 10.00 0.57 15.56
CA PHE A 298 9.78 1.55 16.65
C PHE A 298 9.20 2.88 16.17
N THR A 299 8.97 3.06 14.87
CA THR A 299 8.37 4.28 14.30
C THR A 299 6.97 4.49 14.86
N PRO A 300 6.53 5.71 15.23
CA PRO A 300 5.22 5.94 15.84
C PRO A 300 4.02 5.65 14.92
N THR A 301 4.24 5.51 13.61
CA THR A 301 3.18 5.28 12.62
C THR A 301 2.81 3.79 12.53
N PRO A 302 1.60 3.36 12.93
CA PRO A 302 1.25 1.93 13.04
C PRO A 302 1.40 1.14 11.74
N ALA A 303 1.07 1.75 10.59
CA ALA A 303 1.24 1.09 9.29
C ALA A 303 2.71 0.73 8.99
N ILE A 304 3.66 1.59 9.39
CA ILE A 304 5.09 1.35 9.23
C ILE A 304 5.57 0.29 10.22
N GLN A 305 5.05 0.29 11.45
CA GLN A 305 5.37 -0.73 12.46
C GLN A 305 5.02 -2.13 11.97
N SER A 306 3.77 -2.34 11.53
CA SER A 306 3.34 -3.64 11.00
C SER A 306 4.16 -4.04 9.78
N PHE A 307 4.36 -3.13 8.82
CA PHE A 307 5.20 -3.39 7.65
C PHE A 307 6.62 -3.86 8.02
N ALA A 308 7.26 -3.16 8.96
CA ALA A 308 8.60 -3.47 9.42
C ALA A 308 8.69 -4.82 10.17
N ILE A 309 7.69 -5.14 11.00
CA ILE A 309 7.61 -6.44 11.68
C ILE A 309 7.48 -7.57 10.66
N PHE A 310 6.60 -7.44 9.66
CA PHE A 310 6.42 -8.48 8.63
C PHE A 310 7.69 -8.74 7.84
N ILE A 311 8.40 -7.69 7.41
CA ILE A 311 9.65 -7.86 6.67
C ILE A 311 10.76 -8.42 7.55
N SER A 312 10.93 -7.92 8.78
CA SER A 312 11.99 -8.41 9.67
C SER A 312 11.88 -9.91 9.94
N VAL A 313 10.66 -10.41 10.21
CA VAL A 313 10.41 -11.84 10.38
C VAL A 313 10.63 -12.60 9.07
N ALA A 314 10.15 -12.08 7.93
CA ALA A 314 10.37 -12.72 6.63
C ALA A 314 11.85 -12.85 6.25
N VAL A 315 12.67 -11.82 6.46
CA VAL A 315 14.12 -11.86 6.24
C VAL A 315 14.80 -12.90 7.13
N MET A 316 14.38 -13.03 8.39
CA MET A 316 14.92 -14.06 9.27
C MET A 316 14.58 -15.48 8.79
N PHE A 317 13.33 -15.74 8.42
CA PHE A 317 12.94 -17.03 7.84
C PHE A 317 13.68 -17.30 6.52
N ASP A 318 13.88 -16.27 5.70
CA ASP A 318 14.61 -16.37 4.45
C ASP A 318 16.06 -16.79 4.68
N TYR A 319 16.77 -16.11 5.58
CA TYR A 319 18.11 -16.48 6.01
C TYR A 319 18.20 -17.93 6.51
N PHE A 320 17.27 -18.36 7.36
CA PHE A 320 17.22 -19.74 7.83
C PHE A 320 17.03 -20.73 6.67
N TYR A 321 16.11 -20.45 5.75
CA TYR A 321 15.86 -21.36 4.63
C TYR A 321 17.03 -21.38 3.65
N GLN A 322 17.73 -20.27 3.42
CA GLN A 322 18.91 -20.29 2.58
C GLN A 322 20.07 -21.08 3.21
N ILE A 323 20.41 -20.80 4.48
CA ILE A 323 21.54 -21.47 5.15
C ILE A 323 21.31 -22.97 5.30
N PHE A 324 20.09 -23.39 5.68
CA PHE A 324 19.81 -24.80 5.98
C PHE A 324 19.19 -25.53 4.79
N PHE A 325 18.08 -25.02 4.26
CA PHE A 325 17.33 -25.71 3.21
C PHE A 325 18.03 -25.61 1.85
N PHE A 326 18.46 -24.43 1.42
CA PHE A 326 19.11 -24.28 0.12
C PHE A 326 20.49 -24.94 0.07
N SER A 327 21.29 -24.85 1.13
CA SER A 327 22.55 -25.61 1.24
C SER A 327 22.34 -27.12 1.12
N ALA A 328 21.27 -27.66 1.71
CA ALA A 328 20.93 -29.08 1.56
C ALA A 328 20.57 -29.44 0.10
N ILE A 329 19.83 -28.57 -0.60
CA ILE A 329 19.55 -28.75 -2.04
C ILE A 329 20.84 -28.74 -2.87
N LEU A 330 21.78 -27.85 -2.57
CA LEU A 330 23.08 -27.84 -3.22
C LEU A 330 23.89 -29.11 -2.92
N ALA A 331 23.79 -29.65 -1.70
CA ALA A 331 24.40 -30.94 -1.35
C ALA A 331 23.82 -32.08 -2.20
N PHE A 332 22.49 -32.14 -2.39
CA PHE A 332 21.88 -33.10 -3.33
C PHE A 332 22.41 -32.91 -4.76
N GLY A 333 22.56 -31.67 -5.20
CA GLY A 333 23.20 -31.33 -6.48
C GLY A 333 24.64 -31.79 -6.59
N GLY A 334 25.41 -31.75 -5.49
CA GLY A 334 26.77 -32.28 -5.41
C GLY A 334 26.83 -33.80 -5.52
N HIS A 335 25.97 -34.51 -4.79
CA HIS A 335 25.87 -35.98 -4.88
C HIS A 335 25.42 -36.45 -6.28
N ARG A 336 24.61 -35.64 -6.98
CA ARG A 336 24.26 -35.88 -8.38
C ARG A 336 25.48 -35.79 -9.29
N GLU A 337 26.34 -34.80 -9.08
CA GLU A 337 27.60 -34.63 -9.84
C GLU A 337 28.55 -35.82 -9.63
N GLU A 338 28.71 -36.27 -8.39
CA GLU A 338 29.55 -37.42 -8.03
C GLU A 338 29.10 -38.73 -8.71
N LYS A 339 27.77 -38.92 -8.83
CA LYS A 339 27.18 -40.07 -9.53
C LYS A 339 27.23 -39.97 -11.06
N HIS A 340 27.86 -38.92 -11.61
CA HIS A 340 27.92 -38.61 -13.04
C HIS A 340 26.55 -38.54 -13.73
N LEU A 341 25.55 -38.00 -13.02
CA LEU A 341 24.20 -37.83 -13.55
C LEU A 341 24.04 -36.46 -14.22
N SER A 342 23.32 -36.44 -15.34
CA SER A 342 23.03 -35.23 -16.11
C SER A 342 22.24 -34.20 -15.30
N ALA A 343 22.60 -32.92 -15.46
CA ALA A 343 21.91 -31.81 -14.82
C ALA A 343 20.52 -31.53 -15.41
N TYR A 344 20.33 -31.84 -16.68
CA TYR A 344 19.06 -31.59 -17.39
C TYR A 344 18.06 -32.72 -17.16
N LEU A 345 18.57 -33.96 -17.08
CA LEU A 345 17.78 -35.17 -16.87
C LEU A 345 18.45 -35.98 -15.75
N PRO A 346 18.00 -35.84 -14.49
CA PRO A 346 18.66 -36.42 -13.32
C PRO A 346 18.83 -37.94 -13.36
N CYS A 347 18.10 -38.63 -14.26
CA CYS A 347 18.13 -40.08 -14.42
C CYS A 347 19.15 -40.58 -15.47
N MET A 348 19.77 -39.70 -16.26
CA MET A 348 20.71 -40.10 -17.31
C MET A 348 22.16 -39.99 -16.82
N LYS A 349 22.91 -41.09 -16.88
CA LYS A 349 24.37 -41.06 -16.64
C LYS A 349 25.10 -40.53 -17.87
N ILE A 350 26.03 -39.62 -17.66
CA ILE A 350 26.92 -39.09 -18.69
C ILE A 350 28.26 -39.81 -18.56
N GLN A 351 28.73 -40.45 -19.64
CA GLN A 351 30.06 -41.05 -19.65
C GLN A 351 31.14 -39.95 -19.67
N PRO A 352 32.24 -40.12 -18.92
CA PRO A 352 33.34 -39.17 -18.95
C PRO A 352 33.95 -39.09 -20.37
N PRO A 353 34.41 -37.91 -20.80
CA PRO A 353 34.98 -37.71 -22.14
C PRO A 353 36.22 -38.59 -22.43
N ASP A 354 36.86 -39.14 -21.39
CA ASP A 354 38.05 -40.01 -21.52
C ASP A 354 37.72 -41.49 -21.81
N ALA A 355 36.44 -41.89 -21.84
CA ALA A 355 36.03 -43.24 -22.25
C ALA A 355 35.79 -43.38 -23.76
N ALA A 356 35.93 -42.27 -24.51
CA ALA A 356 35.75 -42.21 -25.95
C ALA A 356 37.05 -41.72 -26.63
N LYS A 357 38.17 -42.41 -26.38
CA LYS A 357 39.33 -42.43 -27.27
C LYS A 357 40.27 -43.59 -26.96
#